data_AF-A0A7C3XKI2-F1
#
_entry.id   AF-A0A7C3XKI2-F1
#
_cell.length_a   1.000
_cell.length_b   1.000
_cell.length_c   1.000
_cell.angle_alpha   90.00
_cell.angle_beta   90.00
_cell.angle_gamma   90.00
#
_symmetry.space_group_name_H-M   'P 1'
#
loop_
_entity.id
_entity.type
_entity.pdbx_description
1 polymer ?
#
loop_
_entity_poly.entity_id
_entity_poly.type
_entity_poly.pdbx_seq_one_letter_code
_entity_poly.pdbx_strand_id
1 'polypeptide(L)' 'MDFETTTCISYEHLTILNSYCQKLDVPLRTLIVYMILYAAKKEKKKAIAFKRISYRKRNK' A
#
# COMPACT_ATOMS: atom_id res chain seq x y z
N MET A 1 -6.34 -17.12 -5.52
CA MET A 1 -6.11 -15.74 -6.04
C MET A 1 -4.73 -15.40 -5.56
N ASP A 2 -3.73 -15.98 -6.21
CA ASP A 2 -2.39 -16.14 -5.65
C ASP A 2 -1.52 -15.01 -6.18
N PHE A 3 -1.95 -13.80 -5.86
CA PHE A 3 -1.10 -12.63 -6.00
C PHE A 3 -0.12 -12.67 -4.83
N GLU A 4 1.04 -13.29 -5.06
CA GLU A 4 2.25 -12.94 -4.32
C GLU A 4 2.56 -11.47 -4.65
N THR A 5 1.88 -10.56 -3.95
CA THR A 5 2.25 -9.16 -3.92
C THR A 5 3.55 -9.08 -3.15
N THR A 6 4.68 -9.19 -3.85
CA THR A 6 5.96 -8.64 -3.39
C THR A 6 5.75 -7.14 -3.24
N THR A 7 5.16 -6.75 -2.12
CA THR A 7 4.90 -5.36 -1.81
C THR A 7 6.25 -4.80 -1.41
N CYS A 8 6.93 -4.16 -2.35
CA CYS A 8 8.22 -3.54 -2.09
C CYS A 8 7.99 -2.34 -1.17
N ILE A 9 8.16 -2.55 0.13
CA ILE A 9 8.10 -1.51 1.15
C ILE A 9 9.53 -1.02 1.38
N SER A 10 9.76 0.29 1.35
CA SER A 10 11.10 0.80 1.69
C SER A 10 11.46 0.43 3.13
N TYR A 11 12.75 0.24 3.39
CA TYR A 11 13.23 -0.18 4.71
C TYR A 11 12.76 0.76 5.84
N GLU A 12 12.76 2.07 5.60
CA GLU A 12 12.28 3.08 6.54
C GLU A 12 10.78 2.95 6.86
N HIS A 13 9.95 2.61 5.88
CA HIS A 13 8.53 2.38 6.12
C HIS A 13 8.27 1.06 6.84
N LEU A 14 9.11 0.04 6.60
CA LEU A 14 9.00 -1.25 7.26
C LEU A 14 9.25 -1.14 8.77
N THR A 15 10.24 -0.35 9.19
CA THR A 15 10.54 -0.14 10.62
C THR A 15 9.37 0.55 11.34
N ILE A 16 8.77 1.57 10.70
CA ILE A 16 7.58 2.25 11.23
C ILE A 16 6.43 1.25 11.38
N LEU A 17 6.12 0.49 10.33
CA LEU A 17 5.03 -0.49 10.37
C LEU A 17 5.25 -1.55 11.44
N ASN A 18 6.47 -2.05 11.60
CA ASN A 18 6.81 -3.01 12.65
C ASN A 18 6.61 -2.44 14.06
N SER A 19 6.94 -1.16 14.27
CA SER A 19 6.70 -0.50 15.57
C SER A 19 5.21 -0.47 15.95
N TYR A 20 4.32 -0.32 14.95
CA TYR A 20 2.86 -0.39 15.17
C TYR A 20 2.37 -1.82 15.37
N CYS A 21 2.94 -2.78 14.62
CA CYS A 21 2.63 -4.20 14.81
C CYS A 21 2.88 -4.66 16.25
N GLN A 22 4.02 -4.24 16.83
CA GLN A 22 4.36 -4.54 18.22
C GLN A 22 3.39 -3.88 19.21
N LYS A 23 3.03 -2.61 19.00
CA LYS A 23 2.10 -1.88 19.89
C LYS A 23 0.68 -2.45 19.88
N LEU A 24 0.26 -2.98 18.74
CA LEU A 24 -1.10 -3.49 18.53
C LEU A 24 -1.20 -5.01 18.66
N ASP A 25 -0.07 -5.70 18.87
CA ASP A 25 0.05 -7.16 18.91
C ASP A 25 -0.61 -7.85 17.69
N VAL A 26 -0.25 -7.37 16.50
CA VAL A 26 -0.78 -7.93 15.24
C VAL A 26 0.34 -8.22 14.23
N PRO A 27 0.18 -9.26 13.39
CA PRO A 27 1.09 -9.49 12.27
C PRO A 27 1.10 -8.34 11.26
N LEU A 28 2.25 -8.09 10.64
CA LEU A 28 2.43 -7.05 9.61
C LEU A 28 1.41 -7.15 8.47
N ARG A 29 1.15 -8.38 8.01
CA ARG A 29 0.15 -8.65 6.98
C ARG A 29 -1.24 -8.17 7.40
N THR A 30 -1.63 -8.45 8.64
CA THR A 30 -2.93 -8.06 9.20
C THR A 30 -3.05 -6.54 9.29
N LEU A 31 -2.00 -5.87 9.77
CA LEU A 31 -1.95 -4.40 9.84
C LEU A 31 -2.16 -3.77 8.45
N ILE A 32 -1.43 -4.23 7.44
CA ILE A 32 -1.55 -3.72 6.06
C ILE A 32 -2.97 -3.91 5.52
N VAL A 33 -3.54 -5.11 5.70
CA VAL A 33 -4.91 -5.40 5.26
C VAL A 33 -5.91 -4.47 5.94
N TYR A 34 -5.78 -4.24 7.24
CA TYR A 34 -6.65 -3.31 7.97
C TYR A 34 -6.51 -1.87 7.50
N MET A 35 -5.29 -1.40 7.22
CA MET A 35 -5.06 -0.07 6.66
C MET A 35 -5.75 0.09 5.30
N ILE A 36 -5.61 -0.89 4.41
CA ILE A 36 -6.27 -0.89 3.09
C ILE A 36 -7.78 -0.90 3.25
N LEU A 37 -8.32 -1.78 4.10
CA LEU A 37 -9.77 -1.86 4.36
C LEU A 37 -10.31 -0.56 4.93
N TYR A 38 -9.58 0.06 5.86
CA TYR A 38 -9.93 1.35 6.44
C TYR A 38 -9.93 2.44 5.38
N ALA A 39 -8.88 2.52 4.55
CA ALA A 39 -8.80 3.48 3.45
C ALA A 39 -9.96 3.28 2.47
N ALA A 40 -10.25 2.04 2.05
CA ALA A 40 -11.36 1.74 1.14
C ALA A 40 -12.73 2.11 1.72
N LYS A 41 -12.95 1.87 3.02
CA LYS A 41 -14.23 2.17 3.68
C LYS A 41 -14.42 3.66 3.98
N LYS A 42 -13.34 4.35 4.36
CA LYS A 42 -13.41 5.72 4.91
C LYS A 42 -13.02 6.79 3.89
N GLU A 43 -12.05 6.53 3.02
CA GLU A 43 -11.77 7.37 1.85
C GLU A 43 -12.63 6.89 0.66
N LYS A 44 -13.93 7.22 0.67
CA LYS A 44 -14.73 7.24 -0.57
C LYS A 44 -14.26 8.40 -1.46
N LYS A 45 -12.99 8.41 -1.87
CA LYS A 45 -12.55 9.31 -2.94
C LYS A 45 -13.27 8.88 -4.21
N LYS A 46 -13.80 9.84 -4.97
CA LYS A 46 -14.33 9.57 -6.31
C LYS A 46 -13.26 8.81 -7.08
N ALA A 47 -13.62 7.69 -7.71
CA ALA A 47 -12.69 6.92 -8.52
C ALA A 47 -12.04 7.87 -9.54
N ILE A 48 -10.75 8.16 -9.36
CA ILE A 48 -9.97 8.91 -10.33
C ILE A 48 -9.54 7.87 -11.34
N ALA A 49 -10.11 7.92 -12.53
CA ALA A 49 -9.65 7.08 -13.64
C ALA A 49 -8.13 7.29 -13.77
N PHE A 50 -7.38 6.19 -13.74
CA PHE A 50 -5.93 6.23 -13.93
C PHE A 50 -5.64 7.06 -15.19
N LYS A 51 -5.00 8.22 -15.03
CA LYS A 51 -4.43 8.92 -16.18
C LYS A 51 -3.49 7.92 -16.83
N ARG A 52 -3.80 7.52 -18.07
CA ARG A 52 -3.00 6.58 -18.85
C ARG A 52 -1.52 6.86 -18.59
N ILE A 53 -0.80 5.86 -18.08
CA ILE A 53 0.64 5.93 -17.91
C ILE A 53 1.22 5.98 -19.33
N SER A 54 1.38 7.18 -19.88
CA SER A 54 2.10 7.37 -21.13
C SER A 54 3.58 7.41 -20.79
N TYR A 55 4.37 6.49 -21.33
CA TYR A 55 5.82 6.56 -21.25
C TYR A 55 6.27 7.94 -21.77
N ARG A 56 7.09 8.64 -20.97
CA ARG A 56 7.74 9.88 -21.39
C ARG A 56 8.53 9.58 -22.67
N LYS A 57 8.42 10.43 -23.68
CA LYS A 57 9.28 10.33 -24.87
C LYS A 57 10.73 10.34 -24.40
N ARG A 58 11.43 9.24 -24.63
CA ARG A 58 12.89 9.18 -24.48
C ARG A 58 13.45 10.10 -25.58
N ASN A 59 14.27 11.07 -25.20
CA ASN A 59 14.85 12.02 -26.14
C ASN A 59 15.48 11.26 -27.31
N LYS A 60 15.19 11.74 -28.52
CA LYS A 60 15.87 11.36 -29.76
C LYS A 60 17.30 11.88 -29.74
#